data_AF-A0A7T8K028-F1
#
_entry.id   AF-A0A7T8K028-F1
#
_cell.length_a   1.000
_cell.length_b   1.000
_cell.length_c   1.000
_cell.angle_alpha   90.00
_cell.angle_beta   90.00
_cell.angle_gamma   90.00
#
_symmetry.space_group_name_H-M   'P 1'
#
loop_
_entity.id
_entity.type
_entity.pdbx_description
1 polymer ?
#
loop_
_entity_poly.entity_id
_entity_poly.type
_entity_poly.pdbx_seq_one_letter_code
_entity_poly.pdbx_strand_id
1 'polypeptide(L)'
;MSFKKSSSTTEKNKETWRKNLVQFQAPSRRDNVAIHEEPLSDRSRMPLKSHVMGRFKSLESIAKERKERVGLIAVELKALWRTTLNFLPVSDQAIRAKLESSCK
;
A
#
# COMPACT_ATOMS: atom_id res chain seq x y z
N MET A 1 -28.80 -13.86 3.00
CA MET A 1 -28.61 -13.50 1.57
C MET A 1 -27.12 -13.53 1.28
N SER A 2 -26.66 -14.47 0.44
CA SER A 2 -25.26 -14.56 0.05
C SER A 2 -25.04 -13.65 -1.15
N PHE A 3 -24.41 -12.49 -0.92
CA PHE A 3 -24.06 -11.58 -2.00
C PHE A 3 -22.94 -12.23 -2.81
N LYS A 4 -23.29 -13.02 -3.83
CA LYS A 4 -22.38 -13.36 -4.92
C LYS A 4 -21.95 -12.05 -5.54
N LYS A 5 -20.74 -11.57 -5.19
CA LYS A 5 -20.10 -10.45 -5.87
C LYS A 5 -20.01 -10.83 -7.35
N SER A 6 -20.67 -10.07 -8.21
CA SER A 6 -20.62 -10.26 -9.65
C SER A 6 -19.18 -10.23 -10.13
N SER A 7 -18.80 -11.18 -11.00
CA SER A 7 -17.45 -11.25 -11.59
C SER A 7 -17.00 -9.91 -12.18
N SER A 8 -17.94 -9.11 -12.70
CA SER A 8 -17.70 -7.77 -13.25
C SER A 8 -17.20 -6.76 -12.21
N THR A 9 -17.70 -6.80 -10.99
CA THR A 9 -17.27 -5.92 -9.89
C THR A 9 -15.88 -6.34 -9.41
N THR A 10 -15.60 -7.64 -9.44
CA THR A 10 -14.30 -8.19 -9.06
C THR A 10 -13.21 -7.80 -10.05
N GLU A 11 -13.48 -7.92 -11.35
CA GLU A 11 -12.54 -7.50 -12.40
C GLU A 11 -12.37 -5.98 -12.45
N LYS A 12 -13.45 -5.19 -12.26
CA LYS A 12 -13.33 -3.73 -12.11
C LYS A 12 -12.44 -3.35 -10.93
N ASN A 13 -12.65 -3.96 -9.77
CA ASN A 13 -11.83 -3.70 -8.59
C ASN A 13 -10.38 -4.13 -8.79
N LYS A 14 -10.13 -5.23 -9.50
CA LYS A 14 -8.79 -5.72 -9.85
C LYS A 14 -8.09 -4.83 -10.88
N GLU A 15 -8.83 -4.22 -11.80
CA GLU A 15 -8.30 -3.26 -12.76
C GLU A 15 -8.03 -1.90 -12.11
N THR A 16 -8.95 -1.40 -11.28
CA THR A 16 -8.72 -0.24 -10.41
C THR A 16 -7.54 -0.48 -9.49
N TRP A 17 -7.39 -1.69 -8.97
CA TRP A 17 -6.22 -2.12 -8.18
C TRP A 17 -4.94 -2.09 -9.01
N ARG A 18 -4.91 -2.69 -10.20
CA ARG A 18 -3.75 -2.62 -11.10
C ARG A 18 -3.38 -1.17 -11.40
N LYS A 19 -4.35 -0.31 -11.74
CA LYS A 19 -4.10 1.11 -12.05
C LYS A 19 -3.56 1.86 -10.84
N ASN A 20 -4.17 1.70 -9.66
CA ASN A 20 -3.77 2.43 -8.45
C ASN A 20 -2.49 1.91 -7.79
N LEU A 21 -2.13 0.63 -7.95
CA LEU A 21 -0.82 0.10 -7.51
C LEU A 21 0.30 0.35 -8.53
N VAL A 22 -0.02 0.44 -9.82
CA VAL A 22 0.95 0.82 -10.85
C VAL A 22 1.32 2.30 -10.70
N GLN A 23 0.38 3.14 -10.25
CA GLN A 23 0.61 4.55 -9.96
C GLN A 23 0.40 4.86 -8.48
N PHE A 24 1.30 4.39 -7.61
CA PHE A 24 1.68 5.29 -6.53
C PHE A 24 2.12 6.58 -7.23
N GLN A 25 1.42 7.71 -7.04
CA GLN A 25 1.80 8.93 -7.75
C GLN A 25 3.29 9.14 -7.58
N ALA A 26 3.97 9.34 -8.71
CA ALA A 26 5.39 9.58 -8.70
C ALA A 26 5.63 10.85 -7.86
N PRO A 27 6.60 10.82 -6.94
CA PRO A 27 6.99 12.04 -6.24
C PRO A 27 7.43 13.07 -7.28
N SER A 28 7.17 14.34 -7.00
CA SER A 28 7.75 15.44 -7.75
C SER A 28 9.28 15.31 -7.69
N ARG A 29 10.00 15.64 -8.78
CA ARG A 29 11.47 15.52 -8.88
C ARG A 29 12.26 16.29 -7.81
N ARG A 30 11.59 17.08 -6.95
CA ARG A 30 12.17 17.86 -5.85
C ARG A 30 11.87 17.31 -4.46
N ASP A 31 11.21 16.16 -4.34
CA ASP A 31 10.73 15.70 -3.03
C ASP A 31 11.84 15.03 -2.23
N ASN A 32 12.39 15.78 -1.28
CA ASN A 32 12.91 15.20 -0.05
C ASN A 32 11.77 14.36 0.55
N VAL A 33 11.94 13.04 0.59
CA VAL A 33 10.92 12.14 1.16
C VAL A 33 10.85 12.42 2.66
N ALA A 34 9.81 13.13 3.07
CA ALA A 34 9.51 13.37 4.46
C ALA A 34 9.32 12.03 5.18
N ILE A 35 9.88 11.92 6.39
CA ILE A 35 9.65 10.76 7.26
C ILE A 35 8.19 10.82 7.72
N HIS A 36 7.49 9.69 7.63
CA HIS A 36 6.09 9.58 8.05
C HIS A 36 5.97 8.52 9.14
N GLU A 37 5.79 8.96 10.37
CA GLU A 37 5.67 8.08 11.54
C GLU A 37 4.26 7.51 11.73
N GLU A 38 3.26 8.08 11.06
CA GLU A 38 1.90 7.58 11.12
C GLU A 38 1.73 6.30 10.27
N PRO A 39 1.01 5.29 10.77
CA PRO A 39 0.64 4.11 10.00
C PRO A 39 -0.10 4.47 8.71
N LEU A 40 0.17 3.74 7.62
CA LEU A 40 -0.57 3.93 6.38
C LEU A 40 -2.06 3.56 6.49
N SER A 41 -2.44 2.78 7.51
CA SER A 41 -3.81 2.41 7.83
C SER A 41 -4.71 3.59 8.16
N ASP A 42 -4.14 4.67 8.71
CA ASP A 42 -4.89 5.77 9.31
C ASP A 42 -5.32 6.80 8.27
N ARG A 43 -4.84 6.64 7.03
CA ARG A 43 -5.17 7.51 5.92
C ARG A 43 -6.60 7.27 5.45
N SER A 44 -7.24 8.33 4.97
CA SER A 44 -8.58 8.25 4.35
C SER A 44 -8.54 7.93 2.84
N ARG A 45 -7.34 7.94 2.24
CA ARG A 45 -7.11 7.83 0.79
C ARG A 45 -5.92 6.93 0.49
N MET A 46 -5.80 6.51 -0.78
CA MET A 46 -4.66 5.74 -1.27
C MET A 46 -3.34 6.49 -1.01
N PRO A 47 -2.33 5.87 -0.37
CA PRO A 47 -1.06 6.51 -0.13
C PRO A 47 -0.28 6.70 -1.43
N LEU A 48 0.57 7.71 -1.46
CA LEU A 48 1.47 8.02 -2.56
C LEU A 48 2.80 7.28 -2.34
N LYS A 49 3.67 7.25 -3.35
CA LYS A 49 4.96 6.56 -3.24
C LYS A 49 5.80 7.18 -2.13
N SER A 50 5.80 8.50 -2.04
CA SER A 50 6.49 9.26 -0.99
C SER A 50 6.03 8.87 0.41
N HIS A 51 4.72 8.67 0.62
CA HIS A 51 4.18 8.24 1.91
C HIS A 51 4.68 6.85 2.31
N VAL A 52 4.67 5.91 1.37
CA VAL A 52 5.18 4.56 1.58
C VAL A 52 6.69 4.58 1.89
N MET A 53 7.48 5.35 1.15
CA MET A 53 8.92 5.45 1.40
C MET A 53 9.24 6.21 2.69
N GLY A 54 8.47 7.24 3.04
CA GLY A 54 8.63 7.97 4.30
C GLY A 54 8.32 7.11 5.51
N ARG A 55 7.28 6.26 5.41
CA ARG A 55 6.98 5.24 6.42
C ARG A 55 8.05 4.14 6.48
N PHE A 56 8.53 3.68 5.32
CA PHE A 56 9.62 2.71 5.26
C PHE A 56 10.90 3.20 5.94
N LYS A 57 11.23 4.49 5.79
CA LYS A 57 12.34 5.13 6.49
C LYS A 57 12.06 5.28 8.00
N SER A 58 10.85 5.66 8.41
CA SER A 58 10.52 5.79 9.84
C SER A 58 10.70 4.45 10.58
N LEU A 59 10.36 3.35 9.91
CA LEU A 59 10.47 2.00 10.45
C LEU A 59 11.92 1.50 10.60
N GLU A 60 12.94 2.20 10.09
CA GLU A 60 14.35 1.83 10.31
C GLU A 60 14.75 1.85 11.78
N SER A 61 14.11 2.71 12.56
CA SER A 61 14.31 2.81 14.01
C SER A 61 13.78 1.59 14.78
N ILE A 62 12.80 0.88 14.23
CA ILE A 62 12.04 -0.20 14.89
C ILE A 62 12.40 -1.57 14.31
N ALA A 63 12.55 -1.67 12.99
CA ALA A 63 12.82 -2.90 12.25
C ALA A 63 14.05 -2.73 11.36
N LYS A 64 15.16 -3.36 11.76
CA LYS A 64 16.45 -3.27 11.02
C LYS A 64 16.34 -3.96 9.66
N GLU A 65 15.66 -5.10 9.59
CA GLU A 65 15.54 -5.85 8.37
C GLU A 65 14.55 -5.22 7.39
N ARG A 66 14.96 -5.12 6.12
CA ARG A 66 14.10 -4.64 5.04
C ARG A 66 12.82 -5.47 4.89
N LYS A 67 12.93 -6.79 5.04
CA LYS A 67 11.81 -7.72 4.89
C LYS A 67 10.74 -7.49 5.97
N GLU A 68 11.18 -7.19 7.19
CA GLU A 68 10.31 -6.88 8.32
C GLU A 68 9.59 -5.54 8.10
N ARG A 69 10.33 -4.49 7.68
CA ARG A 69 9.75 -3.19 7.29
C ARG A 69 8.70 -3.32 6.18
N VAL A 70 8.99 -4.10 5.14
CA VAL A 70 8.04 -4.39 4.06
C VAL A 70 6.81 -5.14 4.59
N GLY A 71 7.00 -6.07 5.52
CA GLY A 71 5.91 -6.80 6.17
C GLY A 71 4.96 -5.87 6.92
N LEU A 72 5.48 -4.94 7.72
CA LEU A 72 4.69 -3.96 8.47
C LEU A 72 3.87 -3.06 7.53
N ILE A 73 4.51 -2.51 6.50
CA ILE A 73 3.84 -1.67 5.50
C ILE A 73 2.76 -2.46 4.75
N ALA A 74 3.01 -3.75 4.45
CA ALA A 74 2.01 -4.60 3.78
C ALA A 74 0.78 -4.81 4.65
N VAL A 75 0.95 -4.97 5.96
CA VAL A 75 -0.16 -5.08 6.93
C VAL A 75 -0.95 -3.77 6.99
N GLU A 76 -0.27 -2.63 7.12
CA GLU A 76 -0.91 -1.31 7.18
C GLU A 76 -1.71 -1.00 5.90
N LEU A 77 -1.14 -1.29 4.72
CA LEU A 77 -1.80 -1.11 3.43
C LEU A 77 -3.01 -2.04 3.27
N LYS A 78 -2.91 -3.29 3.73
CA LYS A 78 -4.06 -4.21 3.73
C LYS A 78 -5.18 -3.73 4.62
N ALA A 79 -4.86 -3.23 5.80
CA ALA A 79 -5.83 -2.66 6.72
C ALA A 79 -6.56 -1.50 6.01
N LEU A 80 -5.81 -0.50 5.53
CA LEU A 80 -6.34 0.63 4.76
C LEU A 80 -7.27 0.18 3.61
N TRP A 81 -6.83 -0.82 2.84
CA TRP A 81 -7.57 -1.30 1.69
C TRP A 81 -8.88 -1.98 2.06
N ARG A 82 -8.88 -2.74 3.14
CA ARG A 82 -10.05 -3.46 3.61
C ARG A 82 -11.04 -2.55 4.31
N THR A 83 -10.56 -1.67 5.19
CA THR A 83 -11.40 -0.86 6.07
C THR A 83 -11.88 0.42 5.40
N THR A 84 -10.99 1.09 4.66
CA THR A 84 -11.22 2.46 4.22
C THR A 84 -11.56 2.54 2.74
N LEU A 85 -10.86 1.75 1.90
CA LEU A 85 -11.00 1.82 0.44
C LEU A 85 -11.97 0.78 -0.14
N ASN A 86 -12.52 -0.12 0.69
CA ASN A 86 -13.48 -1.17 0.31
C ASN A 86 -13.06 -2.00 -0.93
N PHE A 87 -11.75 -2.21 -1.12
CA PHE A 87 -11.26 -3.03 -2.22
C PHE A 87 -11.34 -4.52 -1.89
N LEU A 88 -11.24 -5.35 -2.93
CA LEU A 88 -11.19 -6.79 -2.76
C LEU A 88 -9.97 -7.24 -1.95
N PRO A 89 -10.07 -8.38 -1.23
CA PRO A 89 -8.94 -8.98 -0.56
C PRO A 89 -7.78 -9.19 -1.54
N VAL A 90 -6.61 -8.67 -1.18
CA VAL A 90 -5.39 -8.77 -1.99
C VAL A 90 -4.43 -9.77 -1.34
N SER A 91 -3.75 -10.54 -2.17
CA SER A 91 -2.67 -11.43 -1.72
C SER A 91 -1.56 -10.62 -1.03
N ASP A 92 -1.10 -11.12 0.11
CA ASP A 92 0.04 -10.54 0.84
C ASP A 92 1.29 -10.48 -0.04
N GLN A 93 1.52 -11.56 -0.78
CA GLN A 93 2.69 -11.73 -1.63
C GLN A 93 2.72 -10.69 -2.76
N ALA A 94 1.56 -10.36 -3.33
CA ALA A 94 1.46 -9.34 -4.37
C ALA A 94 1.83 -7.95 -3.85
N ILE A 95 1.43 -7.63 -2.61
CA ILE A 95 1.75 -6.34 -1.97
C ILE A 95 3.25 -6.28 -1.64
N ARG A 96 3.80 -7.33 -1.03
CA ARG A 96 5.23 -7.40 -0.68
C ARG A 96 6.13 -7.26 -1.91
N ALA A 97 5.86 -8.02 -2.98
CA ALA A 97 6.63 -7.94 -4.23
C ALA A 97 6.64 -6.51 -4.82
N LYS A 98 5.51 -5.80 -4.72
CA LYS A 98 5.44 -4.40 -5.16
C LYS A 98 6.22 -3.46 -4.26
N LEU A 99 6.14 -3.64 -2.94
CA LEU A 99 6.90 -2.83 -1.99
C LEU A 99 8.41 -3.03 -2.16
N GLU A 100 8.86 -4.27 -2.40
CA GLU A 100 10.26 -4.61 -2.66
C GLU A 100 10.80 -3.95 -3.94
N SER A 101 9.98 -3.81 -4.98
CA SER A 101 10.37 -3.07 -6.19
C SER A 101 10.34 -1.55 -6.02
N SER A 102 9.54 -1.04 -5.07
CA SER A 102 9.29 0.40 -4.91
C SER A 102 10.18 1.07 -3.86
N CYS A 103 10.63 0.33 -2.85
CA CYS A 103 11.50 0.78 -1.76
C CYS A 103 12.96 0.31 -1.99
N LYS A 104 13.51 0.61 -3.17
CA LYS A 104 14.93 0.36 -3.48
C LYS A 104 15.82 1.45 -2.91
#